data_AF-A0A7J4LIY7-F1
#
_entry.id   AF-A0A7J4LIY7-F1
#
_cell.length_a   1.000
_cell.length_b   1.000
_cell.length_c   1.000
_cell.angle_alpha   90.00
_cell.angle_beta   90.00
_cell.angle_gamma   90.00
#
_symmetry.space_group_name_H-M   'P 1'
#
loop_
_entity.id
_entity.type
_entity.pdbx_description
1 polymer ?
#
loop_
_entity_poly.entity_id
_entity_poly.type
_entity_poly.pdbx_seq_one_letter_code
_entity_poly.pdbx_strand_id
1 'polypeptide(L)' 'MKLIQLLASWLIIAVVINLVMFILGKISVFTFWSITALIGILAYYVIPYYQKNKR' A
#
# COMPACT_ATOMS: atom_id res chain seq x y z
N MET A 1 17.58 6.96 4.02
CA MET A 1 16.62 6.98 2.88
C MET A 1 16.22 5.59 2.37
N LYS A 2 17.12 4.59 2.31
CA LYS A 2 16.86 3.24 1.77
C LYS A 2 15.59 2.53 2.29
N LEU A 3 15.31 2.62 3.60
CA LEU A 3 14.14 1.94 4.20
C LEU A 3 12.78 2.53 3.74
N ILE A 4 12.69 3.85 3.50
CA ILE A 4 11.45 4.49 3.04
C ILE A 4 11.18 4.12 1.58
N GLN A 5 12.23 4.07 0.76
CA GLN A 5 12.14 3.57 -0.62
C GLN A 5 11.69 2.11 -0.65
N LEU A 6 12.26 1.26 0.22
CA LEU A 6 11.85 -0.13 0.35
C LEU A 6 10.35 -0.24 0.70
N LEU A 7 9.89 0.49 1.71
CA LEU A 7 8.47 0.50 2.11
C LEU A 7 7.55 1.00 1.00
N ALA A 8 7.95 2.05 0.28
CA ALA A 8 7.20 2.54 -0.87
C ALA A 8 7.13 1.48 -1.99
N SER A 9 8.23 0.77 -2.27
CA SER A 9 8.25 -0.34 -3.23
C SER A 9 7.28 -1.47 -2.82
N TRP A 10 7.25 -1.84 -1.54
CA TRP A 10 6.29 -2.85 -1.03
C TRP A 10 4.84 -2.40 -1.17
N LEU A 11 4.54 -1.13 -0.88
CA LEU A 11 3.20 -0.57 -1.06
C LEU A 11 2.75 -0.63 -2.52
N ILE A 12 3.65 -0.29 -3.47
CA ILE A 12 3.36 -0.36 -4.91
C ILE A 12 3.07 -1.82 -5.33
N ILE A 13 3.89 -2.77 -4.88
CA ILE A 13 3.69 -4.20 -5.19
C ILE A 13 2.31 -4.67 -4.67
N ALA A 14 1.93 -4.27 -3.45
CA ALA A 14 0.64 -4.62 -2.87
C ALA A 14 -0.55 -4.07 -3.68
N VAL A 15 -0.46 -2.83 -4.19
CA VAL A 15 -1.49 -2.25 -5.07
C VAL A 15 -1.59 -3.03 -6.38
N VAL A 16 -0.45 -3.38 -6.99
CA VAL A 16 -0.42 -4.14 -8.25
C VAL A 16 -1.05 -5.52 -8.08
N ILE A 17 -0.71 -6.24 -7.00
CA ILE A 17 -1.30 -7.55 -6.70
C ILE A 17 -2.81 -7.42 -6.48
N ASN A 18 -3.26 -6.42 -5.71
CA ASN A 18 -4.69 -6.17 -5.49
C ASN A 18 -5.45 -5.93 -6.81
N LEU A 19 -4.87 -5.15 -7.73
CA LEU A 19 -5.43 -4.91 -9.05
C LEU A 19 -5.50 -6.17 -9.90
N VAL A 20 -4.43 -6.97 -9.93
CA VAL A 20 -4.40 -8.25 -10.67
C VAL A 20 -5.46 -9.22 -10.12
N MET A 21 -5.57 -9.34 -8.80
CA MET A 21 -6.57 -10.20 -8.16
C MET A 21 -8.01 -9.75 -8.47
N PHE A 22 -8.23 -8.44 -8.58
CA PHE A 22 -9.52 -7.88 -8.98
C PHE A 22 -9.85 -8.20 -10.45
N ILE A 23 -8.90 -8.00 -11.37
CA ILE A 23 -9.07 -8.32 -12.80
C ILE A 23 -9.32 -9.81 -13.02
N LEU A 24 -8.65 -10.67 -12.26
CA LEU A 24 -8.86 -12.13 -12.31
C LEU A 24 -10.18 -12.58 -11.65
N GLY A 25 -10.99 -11.65 -11.11
CA GLY A 25 -12.24 -11.96 -10.43
C GLY A 25 -12.06 -12.79 -9.15
N LYS A 26 -10.85 -12.81 -8.57
CA LYS A 26 -10.51 -13.59 -7.37
C LYS A 26 -10.91 -12.89 -6.08
N ILE A 27 -11.20 -11.59 -6.14
CA ILE A 27 -11.64 -10.79 -5.00
C ILE A 27 -12.89 -9.98 -5.37
N SER A 28 -13.75 -9.72 -4.38
CA SER A 28 -14.95 -8.92 -4.58
C SER A 28 -14.61 -7.43 -4.70
N VAL A 29 -15.52 -6.65 -5.29
CA VAL A 29 -15.43 -5.18 -5.34
C VAL A 29 -15.25 -4.60 -3.94
N PHE A 30 -15.99 -5.11 -2.95
CA PHE A 30 -15.87 -4.67 -1.56
C PHE A 30 -14.46 -4.92 -1.02
N THR A 31 -13.93 -6.13 -1.20
CA THR A 31 -12.58 -6.51 -0.77
C THR A 31 -11.50 -5.64 -1.42
N PHE A 32 -11.63 -5.35 -2.72
CA PHE A 32 -10.70 -4.49 -3.44
C PHE A 32 -10.63 -3.07 -2.84
N TRP A 33 -11.79 -2.46 -2.54
CA TRP A 33 -11.85 -1.13 -1.93
C TRP A 33 -11.34 -1.14 -0.49
N SER A 34 -11.64 -2.18 0.30
CA SER A 34 -11.10 -2.32 1.66
C SER A 34 -9.57 -2.40 1.68
N ILE A 35 -8.98 -3.21 0.80
CA ILE A 35 -7.52 -3.34 0.70
C ILE A 35 -6.89 -2.02 0.25
N THR A 36 -7.49 -1.35 -0.74
CA THR A 36 -7.01 -0.06 -1.24
C THR A 36 -7.05 1.02 -0.16
N ALA A 37 -8.13 1.08 0.63
CA ALA A 37 -8.24 2.01 1.75
C ALA A 37 -7.17 1.74 2.82
N LEU A 38 -6.94 0.47 3.14
CA LEU A 38 -5.96 0.06 4.15
C LEU A 38 -4.52 0.40 3.73
N ILE A 39 -4.18 0.18 2.45
CA ILE A 39 -2.90 0.59 1.85
C ILE A 39 -2.74 2.12 1.91
N GLY A 40 -3.81 2.86 1.60
CA GLY A 40 -3.80 4.33 1.66
C GLY A 40 -3.54 4.86 3.08
N ILE A 41 -4.21 4.27 4.09
CA ILE A 41 -3.96 4.59 5.50
C ILE A 41 -2.51 4.28 5.88
N LEU A 42 -2.01 3.11 5.50
CA LEU A 42 -0.61 2.75 5.75
C LEU A 42 0.36 3.75 5.12
N ALA A 43 0.17 4.12 3.85
CA ALA A 43 1.01 5.11 3.19
C ALA A 43 0.96 6.47 3.91
N TYR A 44 -0.24 6.90 4.32
CA TYR A 44 -0.45 8.18 4.99
C TYR A 44 0.22 8.26 6.37
N TYR A 45 0.23 7.18 7.15
CA TYR A 45 0.87 7.19 8.48
C TYR A 45 2.35 6.83 8.43
N VAL A 46 2.74 5.82 7.64
CA VAL A 46 4.10 5.27 7.63
C VAL A 46 5.09 6.26 7.02
N ILE A 47 4.74 6.92 5.91
CA ILE A 47 5.66 7.82 5.20
C ILE A 47 6.07 9.04 6.06
N PRO A 48 5.13 9.84 6.60
CA PRO A 48 5.48 10.99 7.44
C PRO A 48 6.05 10.59 8.81
N TYR A 49 5.62 9.47 9.40
CA TYR A 49 6.23 8.97 10.64
C TYR A 49 7.72 8.66 10.46
N TYR A 50 8.09 7.96 9.38
CA TYR A 50 9.48 7.67 9.07
C TYR A 50 10.30 8.91 8.64
N GLN A 51 9.66 9.93 8.06
CA GLN A 51 10.31 11.21 7.77
C GLN A 51 10.57 12.02 9.04
N LYS A 52 9.64 12.01 10.00
CA LYS A 52 9.74 12.74 11.27
C LYS A 52 10.77 12.11 12.21
N ASN A 53 10.88 10.79 12.25
CA ASN A 53 11.78 10.05 13.15
C ASN A 53 13.23 9.93 12.63
N LYS A 54 13.56 10.60 11.51
CA LYS A 54 14.90 10.67 10.91
C LYS A 54 15.50 12.08 10.88
N ARG A 55 14.79 13.07 11.44
CA ARG A 55 15.36 14.36 11.84
C ARG A 55 15.86 14.25 13.26
#